data_AF-A0A369KQW9-F1
#
_entry.id   AF-A0A369KQW9-F1
#
_cell.length_a   1.000
_cell.length_b   1.000
_cell.length_c   1.000
_cell.angle_alpha   90.00
_cell.angle_beta   90.00
_cell.angle_gamma   90.00
#
_symmetry.space_group_name_H-M   'P 1'
#
loop_
_entity.id
_entity.type
_entity.pdbx_description
1 polymer ?
#
loop_
_entity_poly.entity_id
_entity_poly.type
_entity_poly.pdbx_seq_one_letter_code
_entity_poly.pdbx_strand_id
1 'polypeptide(L)'
;MDNTEDQQFLAYHKFISELSKGFDLSPLKQEFEHFWRRWTFLHTSLCNQINIKNPNKILSEEELTLLTKKFLKKREGMVSAFIQGIKHHPKFKSEISLLQNILWEHDLNFKNLLSHFLKLMHTELVRVQSHRKVSNAYINSQSSLRG
;
A
#
# COMPACT_ATOMS: atom_id res chain seq x y z
N MET A 1 3.27 6.04 -22.56
CA MET A 1 2.83 5.96 -21.15
C MET A 1 2.57 4.49 -20.89
N ASP A 2 3.25 3.93 -19.91
CA ASP A 2 3.41 2.49 -19.72
C ASP A 2 2.13 1.88 -19.14
N ASN A 3 1.42 1.10 -19.96
CA ASN A 3 0.09 0.53 -19.68
C ASN A 3 0.11 -0.56 -18.58
N THR A 4 1.32 -0.91 -18.13
CA THR A 4 1.60 -1.99 -17.18
C THR A 4 1.31 -1.58 -15.73
N GLU A 5 1.37 -0.28 -15.42
CA GLU A 5 1.26 0.23 -14.05
C GLU A 5 -0.21 0.31 -13.57
N ASP A 6 -1.11 0.79 -14.43
CA ASP A 6 -2.56 0.79 -14.15
C ASP A 6 -3.13 -0.63 -14.04
N GLN A 7 -2.55 -1.58 -14.78
CA GLN A 7 -2.92 -2.99 -14.71
C GLN A 7 -2.61 -3.61 -13.35
N GLN A 8 -1.48 -3.23 -12.71
CA GLN A 8 -1.12 -3.76 -11.39
C GLN A 8 -2.04 -3.23 -10.28
N PHE A 9 -2.45 -1.97 -10.37
CA PHE A 9 -3.39 -1.37 -9.42
C PHE A 9 -4.80 -1.97 -9.55
N LEU A 10 -5.29 -2.13 -10.78
CA LEU A 10 -6.56 -2.81 -11.07
C LEU A 10 -6.52 -4.28 -10.64
N ALA A 11 -5.41 -4.98 -10.87
CA ALA A 11 -5.22 -6.36 -10.42
C ALA A 11 -5.32 -6.45 -8.89
N TYR A 12 -4.68 -5.53 -8.15
CA TYR A 12 -4.75 -5.50 -6.68
C TYR A 12 -6.17 -5.25 -6.14
N HIS A 13 -6.94 -4.33 -6.74
CA HIS A 13 -8.32 -4.08 -6.31
C HIS A 13 -9.26 -5.25 -6.63
N LYS A 14 -9.16 -5.82 -7.83
CA LYS A 14 -9.91 -7.02 -8.21
C LYS A 14 -9.59 -8.19 -7.27
N PHE A 15 -8.31 -8.36 -6.95
CA PHE A 15 -7.79 -9.33 -5.98
C PHE A 15 -8.40 -9.17 -4.58
N ILE A 16 -8.49 -7.95 -4.03
CA ILE A 16 -9.14 -7.72 -2.73
C ILE A 16 -10.61 -8.12 -2.77
N SER A 17 -11.30 -7.78 -3.87
CA SER A 17 -12.70 -8.14 -4.04
C SER A 17 -12.94 -9.65 -4.11
N GLU A 18 -12.09 -10.39 -4.82
CA GLU A 18 -12.21 -11.84 -4.96
C GLU A 18 -11.94 -12.55 -3.62
N LEU A 19 -10.92 -12.10 -2.88
CA LEU A 19 -10.64 -12.59 -1.52
C LEU A 19 -11.81 -12.36 -0.57
N SER A 20 -12.36 -11.14 -0.54
CA SER A 20 -13.49 -10.81 0.33
C SER A 20 -14.70 -11.70 0.03
N LYS A 21 -14.98 -11.97 -1.25
CA LYS A 21 -16.08 -12.86 -1.66
C LYS A 21 -15.83 -14.32 -1.27
N GLY A 22 -14.59 -14.80 -1.37
CA GLY A 22 -14.23 -16.17 -1.01
C GLY A 22 -14.43 -16.48 0.48
N PHE A 23 -14.27 -15.49 1.35
CA PHE A 23 -14.44 -15.65 2.79
C PHE A 23 -15.83 -15.24 3.32
N ASP A 24 -16.66 -14.58 2.51
CA ASP A 24 -17.93 -14.00 2.98
C ASP A 24 -18.95 -15.05 3.47
N LEU A 25 -18.90 -16.25 2.88
CA LEU A 25 -19.69 -17.42 3.27
C LEU A 25 -18.86 -18.50 3.99
N SER A 26 -17.58 -18.23 4.23
CA SER A 26 -16.68 -19.16 4.88
C SER A 26 -16.87 -19.11 6.40
N PRO A 27 -16.87 -20.27 7.09
CA PRO A 27 -16.73 -20.32 8.54
C PRO A 27 -15.45 -19.65 9.08
N LEU A 28 -14.47 -19.34 8.22
CA LEU A 28 -13.25 -18.58 8.57
C LEU A 28 -13.42 -17.05 8.44
N LYS A 29 -14.64 -16.55 8.23
CA LYS A 29 -14.89 -15.12 7.98
C LYS A 29 -14.34 -14.23 9.09
N GLN A 30 -14.56 -14.57 10.35
CA GLN A 30 -14.11 -13.74 11.48
C GLN A 30 -12.59 -13.69 11.58
N GLU A 31 -11.92 -14.83 11.40
CA GLU A 31 -10.47 -14.93 11.37
C GLU A 31 -9.92 -14.12 10.20
N PHE A 32 -10.55 -14.20 9.03
CA PHE A 32 -10.18 -13.45 7.84
C PHE A 32 -10.37 -11.94 8.05
N GLU A 33 -11.49 -11.49 8.61
CA GLU A 33 -11.74 -10.08 8.93
C GLU A 33 -10.70 -9.54 9.93
N HIS A 34 -10.35 -10.34 10.93
CA HIS A 34 -9.30 -9.98 11.89
C HIS A 34 -7.94 -9.85 11.21
N PHE A 35 -7.58 -10.82 10.35
CA PHE A 35 -6.39 -10.74 9.51
C PHE A 35 -6.39 -9.50 8.63
N TRP A 36 -7.52 -9.21 7.97
CA TRP A 36 -7.68 -8.09 7.07
C TRP A 36 -7.51 -6.75 7.78
N ARG A 37 -8.10 -6.60 8.97
CA ARG A 37 -7.92 -5.40 9.79
C ARG A 37 -6.45 -5.17 10.15
N ARG A 38 -5.72 -6.24 10.51
CA ARG A 38 -4.28 -6.16 10.80
C ARG A 38 -3.47 -5.84 9.54
N TRP A 39 -3.85 -6.42 8.41
CA TRP A 39 -3.25 -6.16 7.10
C TRP A 39 -3.37 -4.67 6.73
N THR A 40 -4.57 -4.10 6.80
CA THR A 40 -4.83 -2.68 6.54
C THR A 40 -4.07 -1.78 7.51
N PHE A 41 -4.06 -2.13 8.80
CA PHE A 41 -3.30 -1.36 9.80
C PHE A 41 -1.80 -1.33 9.48
N LEU A 42 -1.22 -2.46 9.07
CA LEU A 42 0.19 -2.55 8.72
C LEU A 42 0.54 -1.66 7.51
N HIS A 43 -0.30 -1.67 6.47
CA HIS A 43 -0.14 -0.80 5.29
C HIS A 43 -0.32 0.68 5.64
N THR A 44 -1.32 1.01 6.44
CA THR A 44 -1.54 2.39 6.91
C THR A 44 -0.35 2.89 7.73
N SER A 45 0.19 2.03 8.61
CA SER A 45 1.38 2.35 9.41
C SER A 45 2.61 2.58 8.55
N LEU A 46 2.77 1.83 7.45
CA LEU A 46 3.83 2.08 6.47
C LEU A 46 3.66 3.46 5.83
N CYS A 47 2.47 3.79 5.33
CA CYS A 47 2.19 5.10 4.74
C CYS A 47 2.48 6.25 5.73
N ASN A 48 2.14 6.09 7.00
CA ASN A 48 2.40 7.09 8.03
C ASN A 48 3.90 7.24 8.36
N GLN A 49 4.69 6.18 8.19
CA GLN A 49 6.16 6.23 8.38
C GLN A 49 6.86 6.90 7.19
N ILE A 50 6.24 6.87 6.00
CA ILE A 50 6.75 7.52 4.81
C ILE A 50 6.51 9.03 4.95
N ASN A 51 7.53 9.72 5.44
CA ASN A 51 7.48 11.14 5.67
C ASN A 51 8.01 11.91 4.44
N ILE A 52 7.12 12.24 3.49
CA ILE A 52 7.46 13.05 2.31
C ILE A 52 7.40 14.55 2.68
N LYS A 53 8.24 14.99 3.63
CA LYS A 53 8.35 16.41 4.02
C LYS A 53 9.17 17.23 3.02
N ASN A 54 10.10 16.59 2.32
CA ASN A 54 10.97 17.28 1.38
C ASN A 54 10.60 16.91 -0.06
N PRO A 55 10.10 17.86 -0.88
CA PRO A 55 9.79 17.63 -2.29
C PRO A 55 11.03 17.28 -3.14
N ASN A 56 12.24 17.54 -2.64
CA ASN A 56 13.47 17.29 -3.37
C ASN A 56 14.10 15.92 -3.05
N LYS A 57 13.50 15.14 -2.14
CA LYS A 57 14.07 13.86 -1.71
C LYS A 57 13.00 12.77 -1.68
N ILE A 58 12.94 12.00 -2.77
CA ILE A 58 12.37 10.64 -2.73
C ILE A 58 13.31 9.78 -1.86
N LEU A 59 12.78 8.78 -1.16
CA LEU A 59 13.59 7.83 -0.41
C LEU A 59 14.70 7.26 -1.31
N SER A 60 15.93 7.17 -0.79
CA SER A 60 17.02 6.49 -1.48
C SER A 60 16.72 5.00 -1.62
N GLU A 61 17.42 4.32 -2.54
CA GLU A 61 17.28 2.87 -2.73
C GLU A 61 17.56 2.06 -1.45
N GLU A 62 18.49 2.54 -0.63
CA GLU A 62 18.84 1.97 0.68
C GLU A 62 17.71 2.18 1.70
N GLU A 63 17.14 3.39 1.77
CA GLU A 63 16.01 3.73 2.63
C GLU A 63 14.77 2.89 2.24
N LEU A 64 14.49 2.78 0.93
CA LEU A 64 13.41 1.96 0.37
C LEU A 64 13.59 0.48 0.70
N THR A 65 14.82 -0.04 0.55
CA THR A 65 15.15 -1.43 0.87
C THR A 65 14.99 -1.72 2.37
N LEU A 66 15.45 -0.82 3.23
CA LEU A 66 15.30 -0.97 4.68
C LEU A 66 13.83 -0.93 5.11
N LEU A 67 13.05 0.00 4.55
CA LEU A 67 11.62 0.12 4.81
C LEU A 67 10.87 -1.15 4.36
N THR A 68 11.19 -1.64 3.17
CA THR A 68 10.65 -2.89 2.61
C THR A 68 10.93 -4.08 3.52
N LYS A 69 12.18 -4.26 3.97
CA LYS A 69 12.56 -5.34 4.88
C LYS A 69 11.79 -5.28 6.21
N LYS A 70 11.68 -4.08 6.80
CA LYS A 70 10.93 -3.87 8.06
C LYS A 70 9.46 -4.22 7.90
N PHE A 71 8.85 -3.83 6.79
CA PHE A 71 7.46 -4.14 6.49
C PHE A 71 7.25 -5.65 6.32
N LEU A 72 8.06 -6.30 5.46
CA LEU A 72 7.96 -7.73 5.18
C LEU A 72 8.12 -8.58 6.43
N LYS A 73 9.03 -8.20 7.35
CA LYS A 73 9.20 -8.90 8.63
C LYS A 73 7.95 -8.85 9.52
N LYS A 74 7.30 -7.68 9.62
CA LYS A 74 6.05 -7.54 10.40
C LYS A 74 4.92 -8.32 9.75
N ARG A 75 4.85 -8.28 8.42
CA ARG A 75 3.88 -8.98 7.61
C ARG A 75 4.01 -10.50 7.77
N GLU A 76 5.23 -11.04 7.69
CA GLU A 76 5.51 -12.47 7.84
C GLU A 76 4.96 -13.01 9.18
N GLY A 77 5.21 -12.30 10.28
CA GLY A 77 4.69 -12.68 11.60
C GLY A 77 3.14 -12.68 11.66
N MET A 78 2.51 -11.69 11.03
CA MET A 78 1.05 -11.61 10.94
C MET A 78 0.46 -12.77 10.11
N VAL A 79 1.04 -13.05 8.95
CA VAL A 79 0.61 -14.15 8.07
C VAL A 79 0.81 -15.50 8.74
N SER A 80 1.95 -15.71 9.40
CA SER A 80 2.24 -16.95 10.12
C SER A 80 1.21 -17.21 11.22
N ALA A 81 0.85 -16.18 11.99
CA ALA A 81 -0.17 -16.30 13.03
C ALA A 81 -1.55 -16.66 12.44
N PHE A 82 -1.94 -16.07 11.32
CA PHE A 82 -3.19 -16.39 10.64
C PHE A 82 -3.22 -17.83 10.12
N ILE A 83 -2.16 -18.25 9.40
CA ILE A 83 -2.03 -19.62 8.89
C ILE A 83 -2.06 -20.63 10.05
N GLN A 84 -1.38 -20.35 11.16
CA GLN A 84 -1.42 -21.21 12.34
C GLN A 84 -2.83 -21.33 12.94
N GLY A 85 -3.60 -20.24 12.97
CA GLY A 85 -4.98 -20.24 13.45
C GLY A 85 -5.90 -21.14 12.61
N ILE A 86 -5.69 -21.18 11.30
CA ILE A 86 -6.58 -21.89 10.37
C ILE A 86 -6.08 -23.29 9.95
N LYS A 87 -4.85 -23.68 10.30
CA LYS A 87 -4.21 -24.94 9.84
C LYS A 87 -4.96 -26.21 10.22
N HIS A 88 -5.84 -26.13 11.22
CA HIS A 88 -6.61 -27.27 11.72
C HIS A 88 -7.97 -27.44 11.01
N HIS A 89 -8.23 -26.64 9.96
CA HIS A 89 -9.45 -26.78 9.14
C HIS A 89 -9.13 -27.37 7.75
N PRO A 90 -8.98 -28.70 7.64
CA PRO A 90 -8.59 -29.36 6.38
C PRO A 90 -9.60 -29.13 5.25
N LYS A 91 -10.87 -28.83 5.59
CA LYS A 91 -11.93 -28.47 4.64
C LYS A 91 -11.71 -27.16 3.88
N PHE A 92 -10.80 -26.29 4.34
CA PHE A 92 -10.51 -24.99 3.71
C PHE A 92 -9.12 -24.92 3.09
N LYS A 93 -8.52 -26.08 2.76
CA LYS A 93 -7.17 -26.15 2.20
C LYS A 93 -7.03 -25.35 0.91
N SER A 94 -8.07 -25.30 0.08
CA SER A 94 -8.13 -24.51 -1.15
C SER A 94 -8.05 -23.01 -0.88
N GLU A 95 -8.82 -22.50 0.07
CA GLU A 95 -8.88 -21.09 0.44
C GLU A 95 -7.59 -20.64 1.12
N ILE A 96 -7.01 -21.50 1.96
CA ILE A 96 -5.70 -21.28 2.58
C ILE A 96 -4.61 -21.21 1.51
N SER A 97 -4.62 -22.14 0.55
CA SER A 97 -3.65 -22.18 -0.56
C SER A 97 -3.80 -20.95 -1.47
N LEU A 98 -5.04 -20.58 -1.79
CA LEU A 98 -5.33 -19.36 -2.55
C LEU A 98 -4.76 -18.13 -1.84
N LEU A 99 -5.04 -17.97 -0.55
CA LEU A 99 -4.50 -16.87 0.24
C LEU A 99 -2.96 -16.89 0.26
N GLN A 100 -2.32 -18.05 0.41
CA GLN A 100 -0.86 -18.15 0.40
C GLN A 100 -0.25 -17.70 -0.93
N ASN A 101 -0.84 -18.10 -2.06
CA ASN A 101 -0.36 -17.68 -3.38
C ASN A 101 -0.49 -16.17 -3.57
N ILE A 102 -1.66 -15.64 -3.20
CA ILE A 102 -1.97 -14.21 -3.16
C ILE A 102 -0.94 -13.43 -2.33
N LEU A 103 -0.64 -13.96 -1.16
CA LEU A 103 0.33 -13.39 -0.25
C LEU A 103 1.75 -13.43 -0.84
N TRP A 104 2.10 -14.50 -1.54
CA TRP A 104 3.39 -14.61 -2.21
C TRP A 104 3.55 -13.60 -3.34
N GLU A 105 2.54 -13.46 -4.20
CA GLU A 105 2.55 -12.47 -5.30
C GLU A 105 2.68 -11.04 -4.79
N HIS A 106 1.97 -10.72 -3.71
CA HIS A 106 2.12 -9.44 -3.04
C HIS A 106 3.57 -9.18 -2.61
N ASP A 107 4.20 -10.12 -1.91
CA ASP A 107 5.54 -9.92 -1.36
C ASP A 107 6.61 -9.79 -2.46
N LEU A 108 6.45 -10.54 -3.56
CA LEU A 108 7.31 -10.44 -4.74
C LEU A 108 7.27 -9.05 -5.37
N ASN A 109 6.08 -8.46 -5.45
CA ASN A 109 5.85 -7.18 -6.14
C ASN A 109 5.91 -5.96 -5.21
N PHE A 110 5.91 -6.16 -3.90
CA PHE A 110 5.71 -5.10 -2.92
C PHE A 110 6.72 -3.96 -3.03
N LYS A 111 8.01 -4.26 -3.23
CA LYS A 111 9.04 -3.22 -3.38
C LYS A 111 8.78 -2.33 -4.60
N ASN A 112 8.37 -2.94 -5.71
CA ASN A 112 8.07 -2.24 -6.96
C ASN A 112 6.82 -1.37 -6.81
N LEU A 113 5.75 -1.93 -6.23
CA LEU A 113 4.52 -1.19 -5.93
C LEU A 113 4.79 -0.01 -4.99
N LEU A 114 5.60 -0.21 -3.96
CA LEU A 114 5.98 0.84 -3.02
C LEU A 114 6.79 1.94 -3.69
N SER A 115 7.77 1.59 -4.53
CA SER A 115 8.56 2.55 -5.32
C SER A 115 7.67 3.38 -6.25
N HIS A 116 6.73 2.73 -6.94
CA HIS A 116 5.78 3.39 -7.83
C HIS A 116 4.85 4.34 -7.05
N PHE A 117 4.25 3.88 -5.94
CA PHE A 117 3.43 4.72 -5.07
C PHE A 117 4.16 5.97 -4.58
N LEU A 118 5.44 5.83 -4.21
CA LEU A 118 6.27 6.97 -3.80
C LEU A 118 6.50 7.98 -4.92
N LYS A 119 6.69 7.52 -6.17
CA LYS A 119 6.83 8.39 -7.35
C LYS A 119 5.55 9.16 -7.64
N LEU A 120 4.39 8.50 -7.56
CA LEU A 120 3.09 9.17 -7.73
C LEU A 120 2.87 10.24 -6.66
N MET A 121 3.09 9.90 -5.39
CA MET A 121 2.97 10.83 -4.27
C MET A 121 3.92 12.03 -4.40
N HIS A 122 5.15 11.78 -4.89
CA HIS A 122 6.13 12.83 -5.16
C HIS A 122 5.66 13.77 -6.27
N THR A 123 5.16 13.22 -7.38
CA THR A 123 4.63 13.99 -8.51
C THR A 123 3.48 14.89 -8.05
N GLU A 124 2.54 14.35 -7.27
CA GLU A 124 1.44 15.12 -6.71
C GLU A 124 1.89 16.20 -5.72
N LEU A 125 2.90 15.91 -4.89
CA LEU A 125 3.47 16.91 -3.98
C LEU A 125 4.09 18.08 -4.75
N VAL A 126 4.84 17.80 -5.81
CA VAL A 126 5.43 18.84 -6.68
C VAL A 126 4.33 19.68 -7.34
N ARG A 127 3.27 19.03 -7.84
CA ARG A 127 2.11 19.70 -8.43
C ARG A 127 1.40 20.62 -7.42
N VAL A 128 1.14 20.16 -6.21
CA VAL A 128 0.52 20.98 -5.17
C VAL A 128 1.41 22.17 -4.78
N GLN A 129 2.72 21.98 -4.71
CA GLN A 129 3.65 23.07 -4.39
C GLN A 129 3.77 24.11 -5.50
N SER A 130 3.73 23.71 -6.77
CA SER A 130 3.71 24.67 -7.88
C SER A 130 2.45 25.53 -7.84
N HIS A 131 1.28 24.92 -7.60
CA HIS A 131 0.03 25.65 -7.40
C HIS A 131 0.10 26.64 -6.22
N ARG A 132 0.71 26.25 -5.09
CA ARG A 132 0.92 27.16 -3.95
C ARG A 132 1.82 28.34 -4.31
N LYS A 133 2.93 28.11 -5.03
CA LYS A 133 3.83 29.19 -5.47
C LYS A 133 3.11 30.18 -6.39
N VAL A 134 2.35 29.69 -7.37
CA VAL A 134 1.58 30.54 -8.29
C VAL A 134 0.51 31.33 -7.53
N SER A 135 -0.23 30.68 -6.63
CA SER A 135 -1.26 31.33 -5.81
C SER A 135 -0.67 32.41 -4.92
N ASN A 136 0.46 32.14 -4.25
CA ASN A 136 1.14 33.13 -3.42
C ASN A 136 1.70 34.30 -4.24
N ALA A 137 2.25 34.03 -5.42
CA ALA A 137 2.73 35.09 -6.33
C ALA A 137 1.57 35.99 -6.79
N TYR A 138 0.40 35.42 -7.07
CA TYR A 138 -0.81 36.16 -7.42
C TYR A 138 -1.34 37.00 -6.25
N ILE A 139 -1.42 36.43 -5.05
CA ILE A 139 -1.84 37.19 -3.84
C ILE A 139 -0.89 38.37 -3.61
N ASN A 140 0.42 38.13 -3.69
CA ASN A 140 1.43 39.16 -3.48
C ASN A 140 1.35 40.27 -4.55
N SER A 141 1.14 39.92 -5.82
CA SER A 141 1.00 40.92 -6.88
C SER A 141 -0.28 41.77 -6.75
N GLN A 142 -1.38 41.17 -6.31
CA GLN A 142 -2.63 41.89 -6.00
C GLN A 142 -2.45 42.83 -4.80
N SER A 143 -1.73 42.41 -3.77
CA SER A 143 -1.43 43.28 -2.62
C SER A 143 -0.52 44.45 -2.96
N SER A 144 0.43 44.29 -3.90
CA SER A 144 1.30 45.37 -4.35
C SER A 144 0.63 46.36 -5.30
N LEU A 145 -0.45 45.97 -5.99
CA LEU A 145 -1.18 46.83 -6.93
C LEU A 145 -2.27 47.70 -6.26
N ARG A 146 -2.58 47.44 -4.99
CA ARG A 146 -3.54 48.23 -4.19
C ARG A 146 -2.86 49.24 -3.24
N GLY A 147 -1.54 49.41 -3.34
CA GLY A 147 -0.76 50.42 -2.61
C GLY A 147 -0.75 51.76 -3.33
#